data_AF-A0A9P7F2J2-F1
#
_entry.id   AF-A0A9P7F2J2-F1
#
_cell.length_a   1.000
_cell.length_b   1.000
_cell.length_c   1.000
_cell.angle_alpha   90.00
_cell.angle_beta   90.00
_cell.angle_gamma   90.00
#
_symmetry.space_group_name_H-M   'P 1'
#
loop_
_entity.id
_entity.type
_entity.pdbx_description
1 polymer ?
#
loop_
_entity_poly.entity_id
_entity_poly.type
_entity_poly.pdbx_seq_one_letter_code
_entity_poly.pdbx_strand_id
1 'polypeptide(L)'
;MFLSRLVMTAKQFSTSAVTSFPKLKTHSGTKKRWRALSNGKFKRAHAAHAHLNVAKRPGRKNALCQTAYSSGAQTPTLKKLMPY
;
A
#
# COMPACT_ATOMS: atom_id res chain seq x y z
N MET A 1 -20.90 52.81 4.49
CA MET A 1 -19.92 52.35 5.50
C MET A 1 -20.11 50.84 5.64
N PHE A 2 -19.27 49.92 5.20
CA PHE A 2 -17.95 49.93 4.59
C PHE A 2 -17.91 48.80 3.56
N LEU A 3 -17.47 49.11 2.34
CA LEU A 3 -16.85 48.11 1.48
C LEU A 3 -15.50 47.71 2.09
N SER A 4 -15.28 46.41 2.27
CA SER A 4 -13.98 45.74 2.39
C SER A 4 -14.26 44.23 2.37
N ARG A 5 -13.55 43.34 1.67
CA ARG A 5 -12.37 43.41 0.82
C ARG A 5 -12.30 42.08 0.04
N LEU A 6 -11.92 42.22 -1.22
CA LEU A 6 -11.41 41.27 -2.21
C LEU A 6 -10.68 40.00 -1.71
N VAL A 7 -10.75 38.98 -2.58
CA VAL A 7 -9.80 37.87 -2.85
C VAL A 7 -10.01 36.54 -2.13
N MET A 8 -10.75 35.63 -2.79
CA MET A 8 -10.16 34.32 -3.08
C MET A 8 -10.28 34.05 -4.59
N THR A 9 -9.17 34.30 -5.26
CA THR A 9 -8.89 33.91 -6.65
C THR A 9 -9.14 32.41 -6.85
N ALA A 10 -9.96 32.11 -7.85
CA ALA A 10 -9.91 30.97 -8.75
C ALA A 10 -9.34 29.64 -8.21
N LYS A 11 -10.22 28.66 -8.03
CA LYS A 11 -9.92 27.31 -8.54
C LYS A 11 -10.57 27.13 -9.91
N GLN A 12 -10.07 27.86 -10.90
CA GLN A 12 -10.37 27.64 -12.33
C GLN A 12 -9.39 26.61 -12.91
N PHE A 13 -9.46 25.35 -12.49
CA PHE A 13 -8.76 24.25 -13.18
C PHE A 13 -9.53 22.94 -13.07
N SER A 14 -10.81 22.94 -13.41
CA SER A 14 -11.47 21.71 -13.89
C SER A 14 -12.80 22.07 -14.56
N THR A 15 -12.89 21.94 -15.88
CA THR A 15 -14.11 22.20 -16.66
C THR A 15 -14.84 20.93 -17.09
N SER A 16 -14.44 19.74 -16.64
CA SER A 16 -15.21 18.52 -16.87
C SER A 16 -15.76 17.98 -15.56
N ALA A 17 -17.08 17.91 -15.45
CA ALA A 17 -17.73 17.11 -14.43
C ALA A 17 -17.31 15.65 -14.66
N VAL A 18 -16.43 15.14 -13.82
CA VAL A 18 -16.01 13.73 -13.85
C VAL A 18 -17.17 12.90 -13.32
N THR A 19 -18.18 12.65 -14.17
CA THR A 19 -19.19 11.61 -13.94
C THR A 19 -18.56 10.25 -14.24
N SER A 20 -17.44 9.94 -13.60
CA SER A 20 -16.86 8.60 -13.59
C SER A 20 -17.15 8.02 -12.23
N PHE A 21 -17.87 6.89 -12.18
CA PHE A 21 -18.01 6.11 -10.95
C PHE A 21 -16.61 5.90 -10.35
N PRO A 22 -16.32 6.38 -9.12
CA PRO A 22 -14.97 6.35 -8.59
C PRO A 22 -14.54 4.90 -8.37
N LYS A 23 -13.69 4.40 -9.28
CA LYS A 23 -13.10 3.06 -9.18
C LYS A 23 -12.19 3.00 -7.95
N LEU A 24 -12.44 2.06 -7.03
CA LEU A 24 -11.58 1.82 -5.88
C LEU A 24 -10.17 1.49 -6.34
N LYS A 25 -9.17 2.30 -5.98
CA LYS A 25 -7.79 2.04 -6.42
C LYS A 25 -7.06 1.13 -5.44
N THR A 26 -6.28 0.21 -5.98
CA THR A 26 -5.35 -0.62 -5.20
C THR A 26 -4.28 0.25 -4.53
N HIS A 27 -4.02 0.03 -3.24
CA HIS A 27 -2.93 0.74 -2.55
C HIS A 27 -1.57 0.35 -3.13
N SER A 28 -0.88 1.32 -3.75
CA SER A 28 0.36 1.08 -4.50
C SER A 28 1.48 0.53 -3.62
N GLY A 29 1.58 0.98 -2.36
CA GLY A 29 2.57 0.49 -1.41
C GLY A 29 2.38 -0.98 -1.02
N THR A 30 1.12 -1.41 -0.91
CA THR A 30 0.76 -2.81 -0.61
C THR A 30 1.02 -3.68 -1.82
N LYS A 31 0.58 -3.24 -3.02
CA LYS A 31 0.85 -3.91 -4.29
C LYS A 31 2.35 -4.09 -4.55
N LYS A 32 3.24 -3.22 -4.06
CA LYS A 32 4.69 -3.43 -4.25
C LYS A 32 5.26 -4.54 -3.36
N ARG A 33 4.69 -4.75 -2.17
CA ARG A 33 5.26 -5.60 -1.10
C ARG A 33 4.62 -6.97 -0.99
N TRP A 34 3.35 -7.09 -1.33
CA TRP A 34 2.55 -8.31 -1.19
C TRP A 34 2.10 -8.84 -2.56
N ARG A 35 2.00 -10.17 -2.66
CA ARG A 35 1.45 -10.86 -3.84
C ARG A 35 0.30 -11.75 -3.40
N ALA A 36 -0.83 -11.67 -4.10
CA ALA A 36 -1.97 -12.56 -3.89
C ALA A 36 -1.63 -13.98 -4.36
N LEU A 37 -2.15 -14.97 -3.66
CA LEU A 37 -2.11 -16.38 -4.05
C LEU A 37 -3.53 -16.86 -4.35
N SER A 38 -3.66 -17.93 -5.13
CA SER A 38 -4.94 -18.54 -5.48
C SER A 38 -5.73 -19.01 -4.26
N ASN A 39 -5.04 -19.39 -3.19
CA ASN A 39 -5.65 -19.82 -1.91
C ASN A 39 -6.21 -18.66 -1.06
N GLY A 40 -6.19 -17.41 -1.55
CA GLY A 40 -6.71 -16.24 -0.84
C GLY A 40 -5.81 -15.71 0.28
N LYS A 41 -4.60 -16.26 0.44
CA LYS A 41 -3.53 -15.71 1.29
C LYS A 41 -2.59 -14.83 0.47
N PHE A 42 -1.74 -14.07 1.15
CA PHE A 42 -0.73 -13.23 0.50
C PHE A 42 0.68 -13.67 0.89
N LYS A 43 1.63 -13.54 -0.03
CA LYS A 43 3.05 -13.78 0.20
C LYS A 43 3.88 -12.49 0.17
N ARG A 44 4.99 -12.48 0.92
CA ARG A 44 5.99 -11.39 0.96
C ARG A 44 7.39 -11.92 1.31
N ALA A 45 8.40 -11.07 1.20
CA ALA A 45 9.72 -11.31 1.79
C ALA A 45 9.72 -11.04 3.31
N HIS A 46 10.57 -11.75 4.07
CA HIS A 46 10.78 -11.44 5.49
C HIS A 46 11.49 -10.09 5.68
N ALA A 47 11.24 -9.49 6.85
CA ALA A 47 11.96 -8.30 7.28
C ALA A 47 13.36 -8.68 7.81
N ALA A 48 14.25 -7.69 7.94
CA ALA A 48 15.58 -7.84 8.53
C ALA A 48 16.56 -8.77 7.77
N HIS A 49 16.39 -8.98 6.46
CA HIS A 49 17.37 -9.69 5.63
C HIS A 49 18.29 -8.76 4.81
N ALA A 50 18.00 -7.46 4.76
CA ALA A 50 18.69 -6.53 3.85
C ALA A 50 20.11 -6.10 4.32
N HIS A 51 20.29 -5.79 5.60
CA HIS A 51 21.56 -5.28 6.16
C HIS A 51 21.89 -5.96 7.50
N LEU A 52 23.15 -5.82 7.95
CA LEU A 52 23.69 -6.43 9.17
C LEU A 52 23.65 -7.97 9.15
N ASN A 53 23.91 -8.58 8.00
CA ASN A 53 23.91 -10.04 7.86
C ASN A 53 25.16 -10.71 8.43
N VAL A 54 26.24 -9.95 8.62
CA VAL A 54 27.49 -10.45 9.21
C VAL A 54 27.28 -10.91 10.65
N ALA A 55 26.55 -10.13 11.46
CA ALA A 55 26.27 -10.46 12.86
C ALA A 55 25.23 -11.57 13.07
N LYS A 56 24.55 -12.03 12.02
CA LYS A 56 23.48 -13.03 12.12
C LYS A 56 24.01 -14.43 11.89
N ARG A 57 23.64 -15.36 12.78
CA ARG A 57 23.92 -16.80 12.61
C ARG A 57 23.43 -17.30 11.23
N PRO A 58 24.17 -18.17 10.53
CA PRO A 58 23.77 -18.71 9.23
C PRO A 58 22.34 -19.28 9.19
N GLY A 59 21.93 -20.03 10.22
CA GLY A 59 20.56 -20.56 10.31
C GLY A 59 19.47 -19.49 10.32
N ARG A 60 19.72 -18.33 10.96
CA ARG A 60 18.78 -17.20 10.95
C ARG A 60 18.69 -16.57 9.57
N LYS A 61 19.81 -16.43 8.86
CA LYS A 61 19.82 -15.92 7.47
C LYS A 61 19.00 -16.83 6.55
N ASN A 62 19.17 -18.15 6.66
CA ASN A 62 18.44 -19.12 5.85
C ASN A 62 16.93 -19.06 6.09
N ALA A 63 16.50 -18.91 7.34
CA ALA A 63 15.09 -18.74 7.68
C ALA A 63 14.51 -17.42 7.12
N LEU A 64 15.25 -16.31 7.23
CA LEU A 64 14.83 -15.01 6.72
C LEU A 64 14.86 -14.91 5.18
N CYS A 65 15.59 -15.78 4.50
CA CYS A 65 15.58 -15.85 3.03
C CYS A 65 14.26 -16.42 2.48
N GLN A 66 13.53 -17.19 3.28
CA GLN A 66 12.29 -17.84 2.84
C GLN A 66 11.15 -16.84 2.59
N THR A 67 10.11 -17.32 1.92
CA THR A 67 8.89 -16.52 1.69
C THR A 67 7.98 -16.59 2.92
N ALA A 68 7.51 -15.43 3.37
CA ALA A 68 6.55 -15.31 4.47
C ALA A 68 5.12 -15.17 3.93
N TYR A 69 4.16 -15.74 4.66
CA TYR A 69 2.73 -15.62 4.35
C TYR A 69 2.02 -14.64 5.28
N SER A 70 0.84 -14.16 4.87
CA SER A 70 -0.02 -13.32 5.70
C SER A 70 -0.59 -14.12 6.88
N SER A 71 -0.61 -13.49 8.06
CA SER A 71 -1.34 -14.04 9.22
C SER A 71 -2.85 -13.86 9.05
N GLY A 72 -3.63 -14.62 9.82
CA GLY A 72 -5.10 -14.51 9.80
C GLY A 72 -5.59 -13.07 10.00
N ALA A 73 -4.97 -12.33 10.92
CA ALA A 73 -5.31 -10.93 11.21
C ALA A 73 -4.93 -9.95 10.07
N GLN A 74 -3.86 -10.20 9.32
CA GLN A 74 -3.44 -9.29 8.24
C GLN A 74 -4.23 -9.49 6.94
N THR A 75 -4.71 -10.71 6.71
CA THR A 75 -5.43 -11.08 5.49
C THR A 75 -6.66 -10.21 5.19
N PRO A 76 -7.58 -9.92 6.14
CA PRO A 76 -8.74 -9.07 5.87
C PRO A 76 -8.34 -7.63 5.49
N THR A 77 -7.34 -7.06 6.16
CA THR A 77 -6.82 -5.73 5.84
C THR A 77 -6.20 -5.68 4.44
N LEU A 78 -5.42 -6.70 4.07
CA LEU A 78 -4.80 -6.79 2.74
C LEU A 78 -5.86 -6.90 1.63
N LYS A 79 -6.93 -7.68 1.84
CA LYS A 79 -8.06 -7.77 0.89
C LYS A 79 -8.75 -6.42 0.68
N LYS A 80 -8.94 -5.63 1.75
CA LYS A 80 -9.53 -4.29 1.64
C LYS A 80 -8.65 -3.31 0.85
N LEU A 81 -7.32 -3.42 1.01
CA LEU A 81 -6.35 -2.55 0.32
C LEU A 81 -6.11 -2.96 -1.14
N MET A 82 -6.40 -4.21 -1.49
CA MET A 82 -6.23 -4.78 -2.82
C MET A 82 -7.55 -5.32 -3.35
N PRO A 83 -8.45 -4.45 -3.82
CA PRO A 83 -9.75 -4.85 -4.38
C PRO A 83 -9.64 -5.54 -5.75
N TYR A 84 -8.47 -5.47 -6.39
CA TYR A 84 -8.14 -6.09 -7.68
C TYR A 84 -6.81 -6.84 -7.59
#